data_AF-A0A8B9KXU5-F1
#
_entry.id   AF-A0A8B9KXU5-F1
#
_cell.length_a   1.000
_cell.length_b   1.000
_cell.length_c   1.000
_cell.angle_alpha   90.00
_cell.angle_beta   90.00
_cell.angle_gamma   90.00
#
_symmetry.space_group_name_H-M   'P 1'
#
loop_
_entity.id
_entity.type
_entity.pdbx_description
1 polymer ?
#
loop_
_entity_poly.entity_id
_entity_poly.type
_entity_poly.pdbx_seq_one_letter_code
_entity_poly.pdbx_strand_id
1 'polypeptide(L)'
;LTCVLCMQVLTSWLLEEQNPQFWNAKGKEALVTALSLKHNFHLAKNLILFLGDGECMGVSTVTATRILKGQLEGKPGEETVLTMDTFPNLALSKVLDSPDAILGSPRKISPVGDNKVKSKSKSTMKCSVSTVNCPVATMNCSVSTMNYLVSTINYSVSSIDFRGLMLITTCVFFTARGRIDHGHHASEAKKALYEAVEFDRAIARAGELTSERDTMSVVTADHSHVFSFGSSSPRGNPVLGLSTKIGTDKKYFTTALYGNGPGFAIDSNGTRPDININITSATGYTQQSAVPLSSETHGSEDVAIFAKGPMSHLFHGVQEQSYIAHAMAYAACIDPYTECNLEPAPEPNHAAPIQLSAGMLLLALLTFINLI
;
A
#
# COMPACT_ATOMS: atom_id res chain seq x y z
N LEU A 1 -16.32 -29.67 16.06
CA LEU A 1 -17.28 -28.55 15.86
C LEU A 1 -16.72 -27.43 14.97
N THR A 2 -15.43 -27.08 15.06
CA THR A 2 -14.78 -26.04 14.22
C THR A 2 -14.80 -26.34 12.71
N CYS A 3 -14.72 -27.60 12.29
CA CYS A 3 -14.73 -27.98 10.87
C CYS A 3 -16.12 -27.82 10.20
N VAL A 4 -17.22 -28.00 10.95
CA VAL A 4 -18.59 -27.89 10.43
C VAL A 4 -19.02 -26.42 10.27
N LEU A 5 -18.63 -25.56 11.22
CA LEU A 5 -18.88 -24.11 11.15
C LEU A 5 -18.14 -23.45 9.99
N CYS A 6 -16.88 -23.85 9.72
CA CYS A 6 -16.12 -23.31 8.59
C CYS A 6 -16.75 -23.69 7.23
N MET A 7 -17.25 -24.92 7.09
CA MET A 7 -17.96 -25.38 5.89
C MET A 7 -19.31 -24.67 5.68
N GLN A 8 -20.04 -24.35 6.75
CA GLN A 8 -21.32 -23.61 6.67
C GLN A 8 -21.14 -22.15 6.26
N VAL A 9 -20.06 -21.49 6.71
CA VAL A 9 -19.76 -20.10 6.31
C VAL A 9 -19.28 -20.02 4.86
N LEU A 10 -18.39 -20.91 4.42
CA LEU A 10 -17.95 -20.95 3.02
C LEU A 10 -19.11 -21.19 2.04
N THR A 11 -20.08 -22.01 2.42
CA THR A 11 -21.26 -22.29 1.59
C THR A 11 -22.24 -21.13 1.55
N SER A 12 -22.42 -20.35 2.62
CA SER A 12 -23.34 -19.20 2.60
C SER A 12 -22.87 -18.07 1.68
N TRP A 13 -21.58 -17.73 1.68
CA TRP A 13 -21.03 -16.67 0.80
C TRP A 13 -21.16 -17.03 -0.69
N LEU A 14 -20.86 -18.29 -1.03
CA LEU A 14 -21.00 -18.79 -2.40
C LEU A 14 -22.45 -18.85 -2.87
N LEU A 15 -23.42 -18.98 -1.95
CA LEU A 15 -24.85 -18.98 -2.29
C LEU A 15 -25.37 -17.55 -2.55
N GLU A 16 -24.91 -16.55 -1.80
CA GLU A 16 -25.28 -15.15 -2.05
C GLU A 16 -24.72 -14.64 -3.39
N GLU A 17 -23.47 -14.96 -3.68
CA GLU A 17 -22.81 -14.57 -4.94
C GLU A 17 -23.38 -15.27 -6.19
N GLN A 18 -24.15 -16.35 -6.03
CA GLN A 18 -24.89 -16.97 -7.14
C GLN A 18 -26.11 -16.14 -7.55
N ASN A 19 -26.61 -15.27 -6.67
CA ASN A 19 -27.75 -14.44 -6.95
C ASN A 19 -27.32 -13.15 -7.70
N PRO A 20 -27.83 -12.87 -8.92
CA PRO A 20 -27.54 -11.62 -9.63
C PRO A 20 -27.87 -10.34 -8.85
N GLN A 21 -28.84 -10.40 -7.92
CA GLN A 21 -29.19 -9.25 -7.09
C GLN A 21 -28.05 -8.81 -6.16
N PHE A 22 -27.22 -9.74 -5.68
CA PHE A 22 -26.03 -9.42 -4.89
C PHE A 22 -25.07 -8.51 -5.68
N TRP A 23 -24.75 -8.90 -6.92
CA TRP A 23 -23.87 -8.13 -7.79
C TRP A 23 -24.48 -6.80 -8.24
N ASN A 24 -25.79 -6.79 -8.52
CA ASN A 24 -26.51 -5.56 -8.85
C ASN A 24 -26.50 -4.56 -7.69
N ALA A 25 -26.68 -5.03 -6.46
CA ALA A 25 -26.63 -4.19 -5.26
C ALA A 25 -25.22 -3.61 -5.06
N LYS A 26 -24.18 -4.45 -5.15
CA LYS A 26 -22.77 -4.03 -5.04
C LYS A 26 -22.38 -3.03 -6.13
N GLY A 27 -22.81 -3.27 -7.37
CA GLY A 27 -22.59 -2.34 -8.50
C GLY A 27 -23.31 -1.01 -8.31
N LYS A 28 -24.53 -1.01 -7.78
CA LYS A 28 -25.28 0.21 -7.47
C LYS A 28 -24.59 1.02 -6.37
N GLU A 29 -24.11 0.36 -5.31
CA GLU A 29 -23.36 1.01 -4.24
C GLU A 29 -22.07 1.65 -4.79
N ALA A 30 -21.29 0.90 -5.57
CA ALA A 30 -20.07 1.42 -6.19
C ALA A 30 -20.35 2.63 -7.10
N LEU A 31 -21.43 2.59 -7.89
CA LEU A 31 -21.86 3.71 -8.73
C LEU A 31 -22.23 4.94 -7.90
N VAL A 32 -22.99 4.76 -6.81
CA VAL A 32 -23.36 5.87 -5.92
C VAL A 32 -22.13 6.48 -5.27
N THR A 33 -21.19 5.65 -4.78
CA THR A 33 -19.91 6.11 -4.23
C THR A 33 -19.13 6.92 -5.26
N ALA A 34 -18.98 6.42 -6.49
CA ALA A 34 -18.26 7.11 -7.56
C ALA A 34 -18.91 8.46 -7.94
N LEU A 35 -20.24 8.51 -8.07
CA LEU A 35 -20.97 9.74 -8.39
C LEU A 35 -20.96 10.76 -7.23
N SER A 36 -20.79 10.28 -6.00
CA SER A 36 -20.73 11.12 -4.79
C SER A 36 -19.33 11.68 -4.50
N LEU A 37 -18.30 11.17 -5.18
CA LEU A 37 -16.91 11.57 -4.96
C LEU A 37 -16.74 13.05 -5.31
N LYS A 38 -16.37 13.85 -4.29
CA LYS A 38 -16.02 15.25 -4.47
C LYS A 38 -14.51 15.40 -4.47
N HIS A 39 -13.97 16.00 -5.52
CA HIS A 39 -12.56 16.34 -5.56
C HIS A 39 -12.22 17.40 -4.51
N ASN A 40 -11.17 17.13 -3.73
CA ASN A 40 -10.61 18.07 -2.78
C ASN A 40 -9.54 18.92 -3.48
N PHE A 41 -9.86 20.18 -3.77
CA PHE A 41 -8.97 21.15 -4.44
C PHE A 41 -8.18 22.05 -3.46
N HIS A 42 -8.16 21.71 -2.17
CA HIS A 42 -7.45 22.50 -1.17
C HIS A 42 -5.96 22.14 -1.10
N LEU A 43 -5.21 22.99 -0.41
CA LEU A 43 -3.83 22.74 -0.01
C LEU A 43 -3.74 21.52 0.94
N ALA A 44 -2.80 20.62 0.66
CA ALA A 44 -2.38 19.59 1.61
C ALA A 44 -1.45 20.19 2.67
N LYS A 45 -1.89 20.22 3.93
CA LYS A 45 -1.06 20.58 5.08
C LYS A 45 -0.04 19.48 5.42
N ASN A 46 -0.43 18.22 5.21
CA ASN A 46 0.39 17.05 5.49
C ASN A 46 0.51 16.18 4.23
N LEU A 47 1.70 15.62 4.01
CA LEU A 47 1.97 14.67 2.94
C LEU A 47 2.41 13.34 3.54
N ILE A 48 1.80 12.24 3.12
CA ILE A 48 2.21 10.90 3.48
C ILE A 48 2.45 10.10 2.20
N LEU A 49 3.67 9.61 2.05
CA LEU A 49 4.00 8.61 1.05
C LEU A 49 4.24 7.29 1.77
N PHE A 50 3.33 6.35 1.57
CA PHE A 50 3.55 4.94 1.86
C PHE A 50 4.29 4.38 0.66
N LEU A 51 5.60 4.39 0.76
CA LEU A 51 6.45 3.72 -0.19
C LEU A 51 6.70 2.32 0.37
N GLY A 52 6.33 1.30 -0.38
CA GLY A 52 6.94 0.00 -0.17
C GLY A 52 8.41 0.06 -0.57
N ASP A 53 9.27 0.72 0.20
CA ASP A 53 10.70 0.88 -0.14
C ASP A 53 11.56 -0.20 0.53
N GLY A 54 12.30 -0.89 -0.33
CA GLY A 54 12.71 -2.28 -0.20
C GLY A 54 11.51 -3.22 -0.27
N GLU A 55 10.35 -2.82 -0.79
CA GLU A 55 9.09 -3.55 -0.61
C GLU A 55 8.20 -3.47 -1.85
N CYS A 56 8.56 -4.30 -2.81
CA CYS A 56 7.93 -4.52 -4.10
C CYS A 56 6.50 -5.03 -4.01
N MET A 57 5.55 -4.14 -4.16
CA MET A 57 4.13 -4.49 -4.15
C MET A 57 3.53 -4.28 -5.54
N GLY A 58 4.02 -5.05 -6.50
CA GLY A 58 3.39 -5.18 -7.81
C GLY A 58 1.93 -5.62 -7.71
N VAL A 59 1.18 -5.50 -8.81
CA VAL A 59 -0.25 -5.82 -8.84
C VAL A 59 -0.53 -7.27 -8.40
N SER A 60 0.38 -8.20 -8.71
CA SER A 60 0.32 -9.60 -8.26
C SER A 60 0.46 -9.71 -6.74
N THR A 61 1.43 -9.02 -6.14
CA THR A 61 1.65 -8.97 -4.69
C THR A 61 0.47 -8.32 -3.97
N VAL A 62 -0.07 -7.20 -4.47
CA VAL A 62 -1.29 -6.56 -3.91
C VAL A 62 -2.43 -7.57 -3.86
N THR A 63 -2.66 -8.28 -4.96
CA THR A 63 -3.78 -9.23 -5.06
C THR A 63 -3.59 -10.44 -4.15
N ALA A 64 -2.39 -11.01 -4.09
CA ALA A 64 -2.10 -12.11 -3.18
C ALA A 64 -2.20 -11.68 -1.70
N THR A 65 -1.80 -10.45 -1.38
CA THR A 65 -1.93 -9.85 -0.05
C THR A 65 -3.38 -9.68 0.36
N ARG A 66 -4.24 -9.20 -0.56
CA ARG A 66 -5.68 -9.10 -0.35
C ARG A 66 -6.30 -10.43 0.06
N ILE A 67 -5.98 -11.48 -0.70
CA ILE A 67 -6.47 -12.84 -0.42
C ILE A 67 -5.93 -13.33 0.92
N LEU A 68 -4.62 -13.18 1.18
CA LEU A 68 -4.01 -13.59 2.44
C LEU A 68 -4.67 -12.91 3.63
N LYS A 69 -4.86 -11.57 3.57
CA LYS A 69 -5.48 -10.81 4.66
C LYS A 69 -6.87 -11.35 4.99
N GLY A 70 -7.69 -11.61 3.99
CA GLY A 70 -9.02 -12.20 4.20
C GLY A 70 -8.97 -13.61 4.77
N GLN A 71 -8.04 -14.45 4.28
CA GLN A 71 -7.83 -15.80 4.81
C GLN A 71 -7.38 -15.80 6.28
N LEU A 72 -6.54 -14.83 6.68
CA LEU A 72 -6.16 -14.62 8.09
C LEU A 72 -7.35 -14.18 8.96
N GLU A 73 -8.36 -13.57 8.37
CA GLU A 73 -9.64 -13.20 9.02
C GLU A 73 -10.69 -14.32 8.96
N GLY A 74 -10.35 -15.50 8.43
CA GLY A 74 -11.27 -16.64 8.32
C GLY A 74 -12.26 -16.54 7.15
N LYS A 75 -12.02 -15.65 6.18
CA LYS A 75 -12.81 -15.48 4.96
C LYS A 75 -12.17 -16.22 3.77
N PRO A 76 -12.87 -16.40 2.64
CA PRO A 76 -12.26 -16.97 1.41
C PRO A 76 -11.04 -16.18 0.92
N GLY A 77 -11.13 -14.85 0.97
CA GLY A 77 -10.01 -13.94 0.75
C GLY A 77 -10.20 -13.00 -0.44
N GLU A 78 -10.66 -13.51 -1.58
CA GLU A 78 -10.70 -12.79 -2.85
C GLU A 78 -11.60 -11.53 -2.82
N GLU A 79 -12.61 -11.53 -1.97
CA GLU A 79 -13.56 -10.43 -1.76
C GLU A 79 -13.12 -9.41 -0.71
N THR A 80 -12.03 -9.70 0.03
CA THR A 80 -11.51 -8.81 1.06
C THR A 80 -11.03 -7.51 0.42
N VAL A 81 -11.19 -6.39 1.13
CA VAL A 81 -10.76 -5.08 0.66
C VAL A 81 -9.57 -4.65 1.52
N LEU A 82 -8.42 -4.40 0.90
CA LEU A 82 -7.28 -3.80 1.57
C LEU A 82 -7.58 -2.33 1.91
N THR A 83 -6.87 -1.76 2.86
CA THR A 83 -7.02 -0.33 3.17
C THR A 83 -6.66 0.52 1.95
N MET A 84 -5.57 0.19 1.26
CA MET A 84 -5.19 0.87 0.01
C MET A 84 -6.27 0.75 -1.09
N ASP A 85 -7.07 -0.32 -1.12
CA ASP A 85 -8.16 -0.49 -2.10
C ASP A 85 -9.31 0.50 -1.88
N THR A 86 -9.40 1.11 -0.70
CA THR A 86 -10.43 2.12 -0.37
C THR A 86 -10.09 3.52 -0.87
N PHE A 87 -8.87 3.73 -1.37
CA PHE A 87 -8.42 5.05 -1.83
C PHE A 87 -9.17 5.37 -3.14
N PRO A 88 -9.75 6.57 -3.28
CA PRO A 88 -10.67 6.89 -4.37
C PRO A 88 -9.97 7.11 -5.73
N ASN A 89 -8.66 7.33 -5.75
CA ASN A 89 -7.91 7.59 -6.98
C ASN A 89 -6.85 6.51 -7.20
N LEU A 90 -6.81 5.98 -8.41
CA LEU A 90 -5.90 4.93 -8.85
C LEU A 90 -5.21 5.37 -10.14
N ALA A 91 -3.90 5.17 -10.22
CA ALA A 91 -3.12 5.29 -11.44
C ALA A 91 -2.12 4.14 -11.56
N LEU A 92 -1.53 3.98 -12.75
CA LEU A 92 -0.37 3.13 -12.97
C LEU A 92 0.89 3.99 -13.05
N SER A 93 1.95 3.51 -12.44
CA SER A 93 3.29 4.10 -12.45
C SER A 93 4.21 3.26 -13.32
N LYS A 94 4.73 3.85 -14.39
CA LYS A 94 5.76 3.23 -15.22
C LYS A 94 7.08 3.22 -14.45
N VAL A 95 7.54 2.02 -14.14
CA VAL A 95 8.81 1.79 -13.44
C VAL A 95 9.93 1.84 -14.47
N LEU A 96 10.89 2.74 -14.29
CA LEU A 96 12.11 2.73 -15.08
C LEU A 96 13.15 1.90 -14.33
N ASP A 97 13.63 0.81 -14.94
CA ASP A 97 14.65 -0.12 -14.43
C ASP A 97 16.06 0.50 -14.35
N SER A 98 16.15 1.75 -13.92
CA SER A 98 17.40 2.35 -13.45
C SER A 98 17.30 2.38 -11.92
N PRO A 99 18.21 1.73 -11.19
CA PRO A 99 18.24 1.72 -9.71
C PRO A 99 18.44 3.10 -9.04
N ASP A 100 18.26 4.19 -9.80
CA ASP A 100 18.41 5.59 -9.39
C ASP A 100 17.15 6.43 -9.68
N ALA A 101 16.06 5.86 -10.19
CA ALA A 101 14.99 6.63 -10.84
C ALA A 101 13.97 7.28 -9.89
N ILE A 102 13.86 6.82 -8.64
CA ILE A 102 12.82 7.32 -7.73
C ILE A 102 13.45 8.07 -6.57
N LEU A 103 14.35 7.44 -5.84
CA LEU A 103 15.02 7.95 -4.64
C LEU A 103 16.31 7.13 -4.54
N GLY A 104 17.48 7.76 -4.72
CA GLY A 104 18.73 7.02 -4.93
C GLY A 104 19.06 6.04 -3.80
N SER A 105 19.10 4.74 -4.10
CA SER A 105 19.74 3.74 -3.24
C SER A 105 21.27 4.00 -3.24
N PRO A 106 21.96 4.00 -2.08
CA PRO A 106 23.36 4.40 -2.02
C PRO A 106 24.27 3.33 -2.65
N ARG A 107 24.82 3.61 -3.84
CA ARG A 107 26.03 2.92 -4.32
C ARG A 107 27.22 3.38 -3.49
N LYS A 108 27.96 2.44 -2.89
CA LYS A 108 29.35 2.64 -2.49
C LYS A 108 30.15 3.06 -3.74
N ILE A 109 30.56 4.32 -3.80
CA ILE A 109 31.50 4.82 -4.80
C ILE A 109 32.84 4.13 -4.53
N SER A 110 33.27 3.25 -5.44
CA SER A 110 34.70 2.92 -5.59
C SER A 110 35.36 4.03 -6.43
N PRO A 111 36.60 4.44 -6.11
CA PRO A 111 37.23 5.56 -6.79
C PRO A 111 37.78 5.08 -8.12
N VAL A 112 37.17 5.51 -9.23
CA VAL A 112 37.86 5.51 -10.53
C VAL A 112 37.66 6.88 -11.13
N GLY A 113 38.75 7.65 -11.18
CA GLY A 113 38.82 8.88 -11.93
C GLY A 113 38.66 8.60 -13.42
N ASP A 114 37.86 9.40 -14.09
CA ASP A 114 38.35 10.16 -15.24
C ASP A 114 37.28 11.13 -15.76
N ASN A 115 37.77 12.33 -16.04
CA ASN A 115 37.05 13.45 -16.64
C ASN A 115 36.36 13.07 -17.95
N LYS A 116 35.02 13.06 -18.01
CA LYS A 116 34.27 13.45 -19.23
C LYS A 116 32.94 14.14 -18.89
N VAL A 117 32.86 15.40 -19.32
CA VAL A 117 31.66 16.23 -19.40
C VAL A 117 30.59 15.52 -20.25
N LYS A 118 29.40 15.32 -19.69
CA LYS A 118 28.14 15.22 -20.46
C LYS A 118 27.05 16.01 -19.75
N SER A 119 26.74 17.16 -20.33
CA SER A 119 25.50 17.91 -20.15
C SER A 119 24.31 17.02 -20.53
N LYS A 120 23.34 16.83 -19.63
CA LYS A 120 21.89 16.71 -19.91
C LYS A 120 21.09 17.11 -18.67
N SER A 121 20.17 18.04 -18.88
CA SER A 121 19.17 18.53 -17.92
C SER A 121 18.51 17.36 -17.17
N LYS A 122 18.59 17.36 -15.83
CA LYS A 122 17.89 16.42 -14.94
C LYS A 122 17.13 17.21 -13.89
N SER A 123 15.85 17.45 -14.15
CA SER A 123 14.88 17.89 -13.13
C SER A 123 14.53 16.68 -12.25
N THR A 124 15.49 16.21 -11.45
CA THR A 124 15.29 15.17 -10.43
C THR A 124 15.14 15.84 -9.08
N MET A 125 14.00 15.66 -8.41
CA MET A 125 13.93 15.88 -6.96
C MET A 125 14.84 14.87 -6.29
N LYS A 126 16.00 15.33 -5.82
CA LYS A 126 16.91 14.51 -5.01
C LYS A 126 16.39 14.47 -3.58
N CYS A 127 15.52 13.51 -3.28
CA CYS A 127 15.33 13.08 -1.90
C CYS A 127 16.28 11.91 -1.65
N SER A 128 17.43 12.20 -1.04
CA SER A 128 18.29 11.16 -0.47
C SER A 128 17.58 10.61 0.76
N VAL A 129 17.09 9.37 0.73
CA VAL A 129 16.75 8.65 1.96
C VAL A 129 18.06 8.19 2.58
N SER A 130 18.81 9.14 3.15
CA SER A 130 19.95 8.84 4.00
C SER A 130 19.41 8.48 5.38
N THR A 131 19.58 7.22 5.78
CA THR A 131 19.86 6.94 7.20
C THR A 131 21.01 7.86 7.61
N VAL A 132 20.67 8.90 8.39
CA VAL A 132 21.58 9.80 9.11
C VAL A 132 22.84 10.20 8.33
N ASN A 133 22.70 11.23 7.49
CA ASN A 133 23.66 12.33 7.23
C ASN A 133 23.51 12.87 5.79
N CYS A 134 22.52 13.75 5.57
CA CYS A 134 22.63 14.77 4.53
C CYS A 134 22.67 16.16 5.21
N PRO A 135 23.57 17.07 4.79
CA PRO A 135 23.59 18.44 5.29
C PRO A 135 22.32 19.17 4.86
N VAL A 136 21.68 19.82 5.82
CA VAL A 136 20.47 20.65 5.66
C VAL A 136 20.80 21.85 4.78
N ALA A 137 20.41 21.80 3.51
CA ALA A 137 20.18 22.98 2.70
C ALA A 137 19.13 22.65 1.62
N THR A 138 18.09 23.48 1.57
CA THR A 138 16.95 23.51 0.62
C THR A 138 15.86 22.43 0.73
N MET A 139 15.29 22.24 1.93
CA MET A 139 13.85 21.98 2.13
C MET A 139 13.47 22.39 3.56
N ASN A 140 12.62 23.40 3.73
CA ASN A 140 12.07 23.80 5.04
C ASN A 140 10.91 22.89 5.46
N CYS A 141 11.11 21.57 5.45
CA CYS A 141 10.16 20.58 5.98
C CYS A 141 10.80 19.85 7.16
N SER A 142 10.08 19.71 8.28
CA SER A 142 10.49 18.83 9.37
C SER A 142 10.28 17.38 8.93
N VAL A 143 11.31 16.75 8.37
CA VAL A 143 11.27 15.34 7.96
C VAL A 143 11.33 14.47 9.22
N SER A 144 10.24 13.76 9.52
CA SER A 144 10.24 12.68 10.52
C SER A 144 10.18 11.33 9.81
N THR A 145 11.32 10.66 9.66
CA THR A 145 11.36 9.26 9.21
C THR A 145 11.09 8.35 10.41
N MET A 146 9.95 7.66 10.42
CA MET A 146 9.65 6.63 11.42
C MET A 146 10.18 5.29 10.91
N ASN A 147 11.42 4.93 11.31
CA ASN A 147 12.00 3.62 11.03
C ASN A 147 11.52 2.61 12.07
N TYR A 148 10.88 1.50 11.67
CA TYR A 148 10.47 0.45 12.61
C TYR A 148 11.16 -0.91 12.36
N LEU A 149 11.51 -1.58 13.46
CA LEU A 149 11.96 -2.97 13.48
C LEU A 149 10.75 -3.85 13.77
N VAL A 150 10.15 -4.47 12.74
CA VAL A 150 9.26 -5.63 12.98
C VAL A 150 10.17 -6.84 13.24
N SER A 151 10.70 -6.94 14.45
CA SER A 151 11.41 -8.15 14.87
C SER A 151 10.39 -9.23 15.22
N THR A 152 10.37 -10.30 14.42
CA THR A 152 10.07 -11.69 14.81
C THR A 152 9.10 -11.89 15.97
N ILE A 153 7.90 -12.41 15.64
CA ILE A 153 7.07 -13.30 16.46
C ILE A 153 6.77 -12.78 17.89
N ASN A 154 5.50 -12.42 18.13
CA ASN A 154 4.85 -12.14 19.43
C ASN A 154 4.85 -10.71 20.01
N TYR A 155 4.59 -9.67 19.20
CA TYR A 155 3.97 -8.45 19.76
C TYR A 155 2.87 -7.90 18.85
N SER A 156 1.73 -7.56 19.46
CA SER A 156 0.60 -6.88 18.86
C SER A 156 0.95 -5.42 18.56
N VAL A 157 0.52 -4.92 17.39
CA VAL A 157 0.59 -3.50 16.98
C VAL A 157 -0.42 -2.66 17.81
N SER A 158 -0.36 -2.75 19.13
CA SER A 158 -1.28 -2.12 20.08
C SER A 158 -0.62 -1.01 20.92
N SER A 159 0.64 -0.65 20.66
CA SER A 159 1.39 0.33 21.46
C SER A 159 2.13 1.37 20.61
N ILE A 160 1.43 1.98 19.64
CA ILE A 160 1.95 3.18 18.96
C ILE A 160 1.41 4.42 19.68
N ASP A 161 2.26 5.08 20.46
CA ASP A 161 1.96 6.31 21.20
C ASP A 161 2.24 7.55 20.32
N PHE A 162 1.19 8.32 20.00
CA PHE A 162 1.26 9.55 19.18
C PHE A 162 1.29 10.83 20.04
N ARG A 163 1.81 10.75 21.26
CA ARG A 163 1.93 11.91 22.14
C ARG A 163 3.11 12.79 21.71
N GLY A 164 2.88 13.68 20.74
CA GLY A 164 3.68 14.91 20.63
C GLY A 164 4.19 15.29 19.24
N LEU A 165 3.38 15.23 18.18
CA LEU A 165 3.77 15.82 16.90
C LEU A 165 2.69 16.78 16.39
N MET A 166 2.79 18.04 16.81
CA MET A 166 2.03 19.16 16.27
C MET A 166 3.05 20.17 15.74
N LEU A 167 3.41 20.10 14.46
CA LEU A 167 4.13 21.17 13.74
C LEU A 167 3.94 21.03 12.21
N ILE A 168 3.63 22.19 11.64
CA ILE A 168 3.41 22.59 10.24
C ILE A 168 4.32 21.86 9.23
N THR A 169 3.71 21.37 8.13
CA THR A 169 4.31 20.63 6.99
C THR A 169 5.09 19.38 7.39
N THR A 170 4.39 18.36 7.93
CA THR A 170 5.01 17.07 8.21
C THR A 170 4.92 16.18 6.96
N CYS A 171 6.07 15.84 6.37
CA CYS A 171 6.19 14.74 5.43
C CYS A 171 6.52 13.47 6.22
N VAL A 172 5.57 12.55 6.32
CA VAL A 172 5.82 11.24 6.96
C VAL A 172 6.05 10.20 5.88
N PHE A 173 7.26 9.66 5.84
CA PHE A 173 7.60 8.48 5.05
C PHE A 173 7.49 7.26 5.96
N PHE A 174 6.53 6.39 5.66
CA PHE A 174 6.48 5.07 6.26
C PHE A 174 7.32 4.13 5.40
N THR A 175 8.45 3.68 5.96
CA THR A 175 9.22 2.58 5.40
C THR A 175 9.09 1.42 6.40
N ALA A 176 8.37 0.36 6.01
CA ALA A 176 8.66 -0.94 6.58
C ALA A 176 10.08 -1.30 6.15
N ARG A 177 10.83 -2.06 6.96
CA ARG A 177 12.23 -2.38 6.66
C ARG A 177 12.38 -3.37 5.49
N GLY A 178 11.94 -3.01 4.29
CA GLY A 178 12.36 -3.66 3.06
C GLY A 178 12.08 -5.17 2.93
N ARG A 179 11.14 -5.74 3.68
CA ARG A 179 10.96 -7.18 3.83
C ARG A 179 10.04 -7.85 2.82
N ILE A 180 9.10 -7.14 2.19
CA ILE A 180 8.40 -7.65 1.00
C ILE A 180 9.43 -7.96 -0.11
N ASP A 181 10.34 -7.03 -0.47
CA ASP A 181 11.36 -7.29 -1.50
C ASP A 181 12.32 -8.39 -1.07
N HIS A 182 12.85 -8.33 0.16
CA HIS A 182 13.72 -9.39 0.65
C HIS A 182 13.03 -10.77 0.66
N GLY A 183 11.73 -10.81 0.98
CA GLY A 183 10.92 -12.02 0.91
C GLY A 183 10.80 -12.54 -0.52
N HIS A 184 10.55 -11.67 -1.48
CA HIS A 184 10.46 -12.02 -2.90
C HIS A 184 11.81 -12.41 -3.52
N HIS A 185 12.89 -11.67 -3.23
CA HIS A 185 14.27 -12.02 -3.59
C HIS A 185 14.68 -13.41 -3.09
N ALA A 186 14.26 -13.76 -1.87
CA ALA A 186 14.46 -15.10 -1.31
C ALA A 186 13.52 -16.17 -1.92
N SER A 187 12.62 -15.78 -2.83
CA SER A 187 11.48 -16.57 -3.33
C SER A 187 10.65 -17.19 -2.20
N GLU A 188 10.48 -16.47 -1.08
CA GLU A 188 9.71 -16.87 0.09
C GLU A 188 8.44 -16.01 0.20
N ALA A 189 7.44 -16.32 -0.65
CA ALA A 189 6.20 -15.54 -0.74
C ALA A 189 5.46 -15.43 0.60
N LYS A 190 5.60 -16.40 1.50
CA LYS A 190 4.99 -16.30 2.84
C LYS A 190 5.56 -15.12 3.64
N LYS A 191 6.87 -14.88 3.59
CA LYS A 191 7.46 -13.71 4.25
C LYS A 191 6.98 -12.42 3.59
N ALA A 192 7.05 -12.37 2.25
CA ALA A 192 6.66 -11.19 1.51
C ALA A 192 5.19 -10.78 1.77
N LEU A 193 4.24 -11.71 1.64
CA LEU A 193 2.82 -11.39 1.79
C LEU A 193 2.42 -11.05 3.24
N TYR A 194 3.08 -11.63 4.26
CA TYR A 194 2.79 -11.25 5.65
C TYR A 194 3.28 -9.84 5.97
N GLU A 195 4.44 -9.44 5.46
CA GLU A 195 4.93 -8.06 5.58
C GLU A 195 4.00 -7.09 4.83
N ALA A 196 3.48 -7.48 3.66
CA ALA A 196 2.48 -6.71 2.92
C ALA A 196 1.16 -6.52 3.69
N VAL A 197 0.72 -7.54 4.45
CA VAL A 197 -0.45 -7.41 5.33
C VAL A 197 -0.20 -6.39 6.44
N GLU A 198 1.00 -6.39 7.04
CA GLU A 198 1.36 -5.39 8.06
C GLU A 198 1.52 -3.98 7.47
N PHE A 199 2.03 -3.86 6.24
CA PHE A 199 2.07 -2.60 5.50
C PHE A 199 0.67 -2.02 5.31
N ASP A 200 -0.31 -2.84 4.89
CA ASP A 200 -1.70 -2.39 4.77
C ASP A 200 -2.33 -1.99 6.12
N ARG A 201 -1.96 -2.66 7.21
CA ARG A 201 -2.38 -2.26 8.57
C ARG A 201 -1.76 -0.92 8.98
N ALA A 202 -0.52 -0.64 8.59
CA ALA A 202 0.12 0.66 8.84
C ALA A 202 -0.59 1.79 8.07
N ILE A 203 -1.03 1.54 6.84
CA ILE A 203 -1.84 2.48 6.06
C ILE A 203 -3.16 2.79 6.78
N ALA A 204 -3.85 1.75 7.28
CA ALA A 204 -5.07 1.93 8.07
C ALA A 204 -4.82 2.81 9.30
N ARG A 205 -3.77 2.47 10.05
CA ARG A 205 -3.45 3.19 11.28
C ARG A 205 -3.16 4.67 11.04
N ALA A 206 -2.40 5.00 10.01
CA ALA A 206 -2.14 6.40 9.66
C ALA A 206 -3.41 7.14 9.18
N GLY A 207 -4.34 6.44 8.52
CA GLY A 207 -5.67 6.98 8.19
C GLY A 207 -6.52 7.33 9.42
N GLU A 208 -6.39 6.59 10.53
CA GLU A 208 -7.08 6.90 11.80
C GLU A 208 -6.50 8.14 12.51
N LEU A 209 -5.29 8.53 12.16
CA LEU A 209 -4.52 9.56 12.85
C LEU A 209 -4.41 10.86 12.07
N THR A 210 -4.94 10.87 10.85
CA THR A 210 -4.87 12.01 9.94
C THR A 210 -6.24 12.30 9.33
N SER A 211 -6.39 13.51 8.80
CA SER A 211 -7.64 13.97 8.20
C SER A 211 -7.49 14.03 6.69
N GLU A 212 -8.35 13.34 5.94
CA GLU A 212 -8.38 13.44 4.47
C GLU A 212 -8.77 14.84 3.97
N ARG A 213 -9.19 15.75 4.86
CA ARG A 213 -9.46 17.15 4.52
C ARG A 213 -8.19 17.94 4.23
N ASP A 214 -7.09 17.61 4.91
CA ASP A 214 -5.83 18.37 4.87
C ASP A 214 -4.58 17.51 4.67
N THR A 215 -4.73 16.19 4.62
CA THR A 215 -3.63 15.23 4.49
C THR A 215 -3.76 14.47 3.18
N MET A 216 -2.76 14.61 2.31
CA MET A 216 -2.65 13.81 1.09
C MET A 216 -1.85 12.54 1.41
N SER A 217 -2.46 11.39 1.15
CA SER A 217 -1.83 10.09 1.33
C SER A 217 -1.71 9.39 -0.02
N VAL A 218 -0.51 8.91 -0.33
CA VAL A 218 -0.21 8.14 -1.55
C VAL A 218 0.43 6.82 -1.16
N VAL A 219 -0.06 5.71 -1.73
CA VAL A 219 0.51 4.36 -1.59
C VAL A 219 0.99 3.94 -2.96
N THR A 220 2.24 3.50 -3.05
CA THR A 220 2.83 3.00 -4.30
C THR A 220 3.95 2.01 -3.99
N ALA A 221 4.39 1.28 -5.02
CA ALA A 221 5.67 0.57 -5.01
C ALA A 221 6.72 1.34 -5.83
N ASP A 222 7.98 1.03 -5.58
CA ASP A 222 9.12 1.40 -6.40
C ASP A 222 9.23 0.53 -7.66
N HIS A 223 9.06 -0.78 -7.53
CA HIS A 223 9.01 -1.75 -8.61
C HIS A 223 8.19 -3.00 -8.23
N SER A 224 8.12 -3.95 -9.15
CA SER A 224 7.47 -5.24 -8.93
C SER A 224 8.50 -6.37 -8.76
N HIS A 225 8.05 -7.62 -8.85
CA HIS A 225 8.84 -8.85 -8.94
C HIS A 225 8.35 -9.74 -10.06
N VAL A 226 9.14 -10.73 -10.45
CA VAL A 226 8.65 -11.83 -11.28
C VAL A 226 7.80 -12.82 -10.48
N PHE A 227 7.07 -12.33 -9.48
CA PHE A 227 6.11 -13.04 -8.66
C PHE A 227 4.78 -13.18 -9.39
N SER A 228 4.30 -14.42 -9.48
CA SER A 228 3.02 -14.75 -10.06
C SER A 228 2.16 -15.51 -9.06
N PHE A 229 0.88 -15.17 -9.05
CA PHE A 229 -0.14 -15.87 -8.31
C PHE A 229 -1.23 -16.28 -9.31
N GLY A 230 -1.45 -17.59 -9.44
CA GLY A 230 -2.34 -18.14 -10.46
C GLY A 230 -2.63 -19.61 -10.24
N SER A 231 -3.08 -20.28 -11.29
CA SER A 231 -3.73 -21.61 -11.30
C SER A 231 -5.26 -21.55 -11.26
N SER A 232 -5.89 -22.57 -11.83
CA SER A 232 -7.36 -22.73 -11.85
C SER A 232 -7.88 -23.32 -10.53
N SER A 233 -7.41 -22.79 -9.40
CA SER A 233 -7.85 -23.21 -8.07
C SER A 233 -9.21 -22.58 -7.72
N PRO A 234 -10.09 -23.30 -7.00
CA PRO A 234 -11.38 -22.76 -6.59
C PRO A 234 -11.21 -21.62 -5.59
N ARG A 235 -12.26 -20.82 -5.44
CA ARG A 235 -12.32 -19.74 -4.46
C ARG A 235 -12.04 -20.25 -3.04
N GLY A 236 -11.30 -19.47 -2.26
CA GLY A 236 -10.89 -19.84 -0.90
C GLY A 236 -9.71 -20.81 -0.85
N ASN A 237 -9.10 -21.15 -1.99
CA ASN A 237 -7.86 -21.91 -1.99
C ASN A 237 -6.75 -21.10 -1.29
N PRO A 238 -5.96 -21.69 -0.37
CA PRO A 238 -4.92 -20.95 0.31
C PRO A 238 -3.95 -20.29 -0.67
N VAL A 239 -3.73 -18.98 -0.53
CA VAL A 239 -2.93 -18.19 -1.48
C VAL A 239 -1.47 -18.68 -1.57
N LEU A 240 -0.94 -19.17 -0.46
CA LEU A 240 0.39 -19.78 -0.33
C LEU A 240 0.37 -21.32 -0.45
N GLY A 241 -0.79 -21.89 -0.76
CA GLY A 241 -1.02 -23.33 -0.79
C GLY A 241 -0.74 -23.97 -2.14
N LEU A 242 -1.00 -25.27 -2.20
CA LEU A 242 -0.98 -26.04 -3.44
C LEU A 242 -2.11 -25.59 -4.37
N SER A 243 -1.84 -25.71 -5.67
CA SER A 243 -2.90 -25.70 -6.66
C SER A 243 -3.75 -26.97 -6.52
N THR A 244 -5.04 -26.87 -6.82
CA THR A 244 -5.91 -28.06 -6.95
C THR A 244 -5.68 -28.82 -8.25
N LYS A 245 -4.90 -28.26 -9.17
CA LYS A 245 -4.45 -28.93 -10.40
C LYS A 245 -3.05 -29.48 -10.21
N ILE A 246 -2.74 -30.54 -10.95
CA ILE A 246 -1.39 -31.13 -11.03
C ILE A 246 -0.73 -30.71 -12.35
N GLY A 247 0.59 -30.66 -12.35
CA GLY A 247 1.37 -30.41 -13.56
C GLY A 247 1.21 -31.55 -14.58
N THR A 248 1.58 -31.28 -15.83
CA THR A 248 1.64 -32.31 -16.90
C THR A 248 2.65 -33.41 -16.58
N ASP A 249 3.64 -33.12 -15.72
CA ASP A 249 4.60 -34.05 -15.15
C ASP A 249 4.02 -34.92 -14.02
N LYS A 250 2.72 -34.80 -13.74
CA LYS A 250 1.97 -35.51 -12.69
C LYS A 250 2.43 -35.19 -11.26
N LYS A 251 3.07 -34.03 -11.05
CA LYS A 251 3.54 -33.56 -9.74
C LYS A 251 2.75 -32.33 -9.31
N TYR A 252 2.58 -32.12 -8.01
CA TYR A 252 1.90 -30.94 -7.47
C TYR A 252 2.72 -29.66 -7.67
N PHE A 253 2.08 -28.50 -7.69
CA PHE A 253 2.72 -27.19 -7.72
C PHE A 253 1.93 -26.20 -6.86
N THR A 254 2.55 -25.10 -6.46
CA THR A 254 1.90 -24.06 -5.65
C THR A 254 1.12 -23.07 -6.51
N THR A 255 0.13 -22.43 -5.89
CA THR A 255 -0.64 -21.33 -6.49
C THR A 255 0.24 -20.10 -6.75
N ALA A 256 1.26 -19.90 -5.92
CA ALA A 256 2.29 -18.89 -6.06
C ALA A 256 3.57 -19.48 -6.68
N LEU A 257 4.15 -18.80 -7.67
CA LEU A 257 5.38 -19.18 -8.37
C LEU A 257 6.20 -17.94 -8.74
N TYR A 258 7.50 -18.11 -8.97
CA TYR A 258 8.37 -17.05 -9.49
C TYR A 258 8.88 -17.36 -10.89
N GLY A 259 9.16 -16.33 -11.68
CA GLY A 259 9.80 -16.50 -12.99
C GLY A 259 11.24 -17.01 -12.87
N ASN A 260 12.00 -16.49 -11.91
CA ASN A 260 13.37 -16.88 -11.61
C ASN A 260 13.62 -16.83 -10.09
N GLY A 261 14.82 -17.19 -9.64
CA GLY A 261 15.20 -17.09 -8.23
C GLY A 261 15.69 -18.40 -7.60
N PRO A 262 15.94 -18.40 -6.29
CA PRO A 262 16.56 -19.52 -5.57
C PRO A 262 15.67 -20.76 -5.44
N GLY A 263 14.38 -20.65 -5.78
CA GLY A 263 13.44 -21.77 -5.71
C GLY A 263 13.53 -22.80 -6.83
N PHE A 264 14.37 -22.58 -7.85
CA PHE A 264 14.60 -23.57 -8.89
C PHE A 264 15.27 -24.81 -8.30
N ALA A 265 14.68 -25.97 -8.53
CA ALA A 265 15.22 -27.23 -8.05
C ALA A 265 14.94 -28.36 -9.06
N ILE A 266 15.88 -29.31 -9.10
CA ILE A 266 15.79 -30.56 -9.85
C ILE A 266 16.09 -31.70 -8.88
N ASP A 267 15.25 -32.72 -8.86
CA ASP A 267 15.42 -33.91 -8.02
C ASP A 267 16.52 -34.85 -8.56
N SER A 268 16.83 -35.91 -7.81
CA SER A 268 17.87 -36.89 -8.19
C SER A 268 17.63 -37.56 -9.54
N ASN A 269 16.39 -37.54 -10.05
CA ASN A 269 16.00 -38.14 -11.32
C ASN A 269 16.06 -37.14 -12.49
N GLY A 270 16.57 -35.92 -12.25
CA GLY A 270 16.63 -34.90 -13.30
C GLY A 270 15.29 -34.23 -13.58
N THR A 271 14.31 -34.33 -12.67
CA THR A 271 12.94 -33.81 -12.87
C THR A 271 12.56 -32.79 -11.80
N ARG A 272 11.51 -31.99 -12.03
CA ARG A 272 11.01 -31.02 -11.04
C ARG A 272 10.61 -31.74 -9.75
N PRO A 273 11.01 -31.28 -8.54
CA PRO A 273 10.61 -31.92 -7.30
C PRO A 273 9.09 -31.92 -7.13
N ASP A 274 8.55 -33.05 -6.67
CA ASP A 274 7.16 -33.12 -6.22
C ASP A 274 7.04 -32.51 -4.81
N ILE A 275 5.93 -31.83 -4.56
CA ILE A 275 5.71 -31.09 -3.32
C ILE A 275 4.38 -31.50 -2.69
N ASN A 276 4.21 -31.24 -1.41
CA ASN A 276 2.98 -31.52 -0.69
C ASN A 276 2.70 -30.43 0.35
N ILE A 277 1.53 -30.50 0.98
CA ILE A 277 1.09 -29.48 1.93
C ILE A 277 2.06 -29.28 3.10
N ASN A 278 2.70 -30.35 3.60
CA ASN A 278 3.64 -30.23 4.72
C ASN A 278 4.88 -29.42 4.34
N ILE A 279 5.34 -29.58 3.10
CA ILE A 279 6.48 -28.82 2.55
C ILE A 279 6.06 -27.36 2.34
N THR A 280 4.93 -27.12 1.67
CA THR A 280 4.52 -25.76 1.29
C THR A 280 4.03 -24.92 2.47
N SER A 281 3.62 -25.55 3.57
CA SER A 281 3.18 -24.87 4.80
C SER A 281 4.34 -24.32 5.62
N ALA A 282 5.56 -24.80 5.39
CA ALA A 282 6.74 -24.43 6.15
C ALA A 282 7.01 -22.91 6.03
N THR A 283 7.46 -22.29 7.12
CA THR A 283 7.72 -20.84 7.15
C THR A 283 8.81 -20.42 6.18
N GLY A 284 9.80 -21.29 5.92
CA GLY A 284 10.89 -21.05 4.97
C GLY A 284 10.72 -21.77 3.64
N TYR A 285 9.49 -22.07 3.22
CA TYR A 285 9.27 -22.68 1.91
C TYR A 285 9.57 -21.67 0.79
N THR A 286 10.52 -22.04 -0.06
CA THR A 286 10.88 -21.29 -1.26
C THR A 286 10.03 -21.79 -2.44
N GLN A 287 9.18 -20.93 -3.01
CA GLN A 287 8.34 -21.29 -4.15
C GLN A 287 9.20 -21.61 -5.37
N GLN A 288 8.76 -22.59 -6.17
CA GLN A 288 9.47 -23.00 -7.38
C GLN A 288 9.60 -21.85 -8.38
N SER A 289 10.73 -21.82 -9.10
CA SER A 289 11.01 -20.85 -10.17
C SER A 289 11.46 -21.54 -11.45
N ALA A 290 11.37 -20.83 -12.59
CA ALA A 290 11.75 -21.40 -13.90
C ALA A 290 13.25 -21.24 -14.23
N VAL A 291 13.89 -20.16 -13.78
CA VAL A 291 15.33 -19.91 -14.00
C VAL A 291 16.08 -19.83 -12.67
N PRO A 292 17.13 -20.64 -12.45
CA PRO A 292 17.90 -20.62 -11.21
C PRO A 292 18.72 -19.34 -11.07
N LEU A 293 18.52 -18.62 -9.96
CA LEU A 293 19.36 -17.50 -9.54
C LEU A 293 19.55 -17.57 -8.02
N SER A 294 20.61 -16.94 -7.50
CA SER A 294 20.81 -16.83 -6.04
C SER A 294 19.83 -15.87 -5.37
N SER A 295 19.24 -14.96 -6.15
CA SER A 295 18.22 -14.00 -5.75
C SER A 295 17.26 -13.87 -6.91
N GLU A 296 15.96 -13.88 -6.63
CA GLU A 296 14.94 -13.55 -7.62
C GLU A 296 15.10 -12.08 -8.08
N THR A 297 14.63 -11.75 -9.30
CA THR A 297 14.76 -10.40 -9.88
C THR A 297 13.49 -9.57 -9.75
N HIS A 298 13.65 -8.25 -9.72
CA HIS A 298 12.52 -7.33 -9.85
C HIS A 298 11.73 -7.55 -11.16
N GLY A 299 10.47 -7.13 -11.13
CA GLY A 299 9.57 -7.01 -12.27
C GLY A 299 9.52 -5.57 -12.75
N SER A 300 9.50 -5.38 -14.06
CA SER A 300 9.52 -4.07 -14.72
C SER A 300 8.14 -3.64 -15.24
N GLU A 301 7.08 -4.36 -14.89
CA GLU A 301 5.73 -3.94 -15.20
C GLU A 301 5.29 -2.75 -14.34
N ASP A 302 4.27 -2.03 -14.82
CA ASP A 302 3.71 -0.90 -14.10
C ASP A 302 3.20 -1.31 -12.72
N VAL A 303 3.41 -0.44 -11.73
CA VAL A 303 2.91 -0.61 -10.35
C VAL A 303 1.75 0.34 -10.09
N ALA A 304 0.90 0.01 -9.11
CA ALA A 304 -0.26 0.83 -8.78
C ALA A 304 0.11 2.02 -7.89
N ILE A 305 -0.54 3.16 -8.14
CA ILE A 305 -0.56 4.33 -7.26
C ILE A 305 -1.98 4.46 -6.71
N PHE A 306 -2.14 4.40 -5.39
CA PHE A 306 -3.40 4.67 -4.71
C PHE A 306 -3.30 6.02 -3.99
N ALA A 307 -4.26 6.93 -4.19
CA ALA A 307 -4.21 8.25 -3.58
C ALA A 307 -5.53 8.73 -2.97
N LYS A 308 -5.44 9.41 -1.82
CA LYS A 308 -6.57 10.07 -1.14
C LYS A 308 -6.17 11.41 -0.52
N GLY A 309 -7.17 12.24 -0.23
CA GLY A 309 -6.99 13.56 0.36
C GLY A 309 -6.89 14.70 -0.67
N PRO A 310 -6.37 15.88 -0.27
CA PRO A 310 -6.24 17.03 -1.15
C PRO A 310 -5.44 16.71 -2.41
N MET A 311 -5.91 17.18 -3.56
CA MET A 311 -5.33 16.97 -4.89
C MET A 311 -5.12 15.52 -5.33
N SER A 312 -5.63 14.52 -4.60
CA SER A 312 -5.46 13.10 -4.95
C SER A 312 -6.03 12.69 -6.31
N HIS A 313 -7.00 13.45 -6.83
CA HIS A 313 -7.59 13.28 -8.17
C HIS A 313 -6.60 13.55 -9.32
N LEU A 314 -5.42 14.11 -9.04
CA LEU A 314 -4.33 14.22 -9.99
C LEU A 314 -3.75 12.84 -10.37
N PHE A 315 -3.90 11.84 -9.50
CA PHE A 315 -3.49 10.47 -9.82
C PHE A 315 -4.55 9.75 -10.64
N HIS A 316 -4.39 9.79 -11.95
CA HIS A 316 -5.22 9.07 -12.88
C HIS A 316 -4.39 8.55 -14.08
N GLY A 317 -4.91 7.53 -14.76
CA GLY A 317 -4.30 6.99 -15.98
C GLY A 317 -2.97 6.30 -15.74
N VAL A 318 -2.02 6.51 -16.65
CA VAL A 318 -0.67 5.93 -16.61
C VAL A 318 0.34 7.06 -16.58
N GLN A 319 1.19 7.09 -15.55
CA GLN A 319 2.12 8.18 -15.27
C GLN A 319 3.56 7.67 -15.20
N GLU A 320 4.52 8.56 -15.46
CA GLU A 320 5.91 8.31 -15.08
C GLU A 320 6.02 8.31 -13.55
N GLN A 321 6.87 7.46 -12.98
CA GLN A 321 7.00 7.37 -11.52
C GLN A 321 7.43 8.68 -10.85
N SER A 322 8.23 9.50 -11.54
CA SER A 322 8.60 10.85 -11.06
C SER A 322 7.40 11.77 -10.87
N TYR A 323 6.27 11.50 -11.55
CA TYR A 323 5.03 12.25 -11.39
C TYR A 323 4.53 12.27 -9.95
N ILE A 324 4.76 11.18 -9.19
CA ILE A 324 4.31 11.05 -7.79
C ILE A 324 4.86 12.20 -6.95
N ALA A 325 6.17 12.43 -7.04
CA ALA A 325 6.81 13.52 -6.31
C ALA A 325 6.28 14.88 -6.75
N HIS A 326 6.12 15.11 -8.06
CA HIS A 326 5.61 16.37 -8.60
C HIS A 326 4.17 16.67 -8.16
N ALA A 327 3.28 15.68 -8.21
CA ALA A 327 1.88 15.84 -7.79
C ALA A 327 1.78 16.12 -6.28
N MET A 328 2.59 15.43 -5.46
CA MET A 328 2.65 15.68 -4.01
C MET A 328 3.23 17.06 -3.69
N ALA A 329 4.31 17.47 -4.35
CA ALA A 329 4.90 18.79 -4.15
C ALA A 329 3.92 19.91 -4.55
N TYR A 330 3.20 19.74 -5.67
CA TYR A 330 2.16 20.66 -6.09
C TYR A 330 1.02 20.77 -5.06
N ALA A 331 0.54 19.64 -4.53
CA ALA A 331 -0.56 19.62 -3.57
C ALA A 331 -0.26 20.36 -2.26
N ALA A 332 1.02 20.41 -1.86
CA ALA A 332 1.49 21.13 -0.67
C ALA A 332 2.18 22.46 -0.98
N CYS A 333 2.16 22.91 -2.25
CA CYS A 333 2.80 24.14 -2.70
C CYS A 333 4.30 24.24 -2.33
N ILE A 334 4.99 23.10 -2.43
CA ILE A 334 6.42 22.97 -2.21
C ILE A 334 7.15 23.24 -3.53
N ASP A 335 8.35 23.82 -3.48
CA ASP A 335 9.19 24.07 -4.65
C ASP A 335 9.23 22.85 -5.60
N PRO A 336 9.10 23.05 -6.93
CA PRO A 336 9.04 24.33 -7.65
C PRO A 336 7.61 24.93 -7.77
N TYR A 337 6.63 24.44 -6.99
CA TYR A 337 5.21 24.77 -7.12
C TYR A 337 4.69 25.73 -6.04
N THR A 338 5.52 26.66 -5.57
CA THR A 338 5.12 27.63 -4.54
C THR A 338 3.99 28.55 -5.01
N GLU A 339 3.85 28.79 -6.32
CA GLU A 339 2.75 29.53 -6.96
C GLU A 339 1.58 28.62 -7.37
N CYS A 340 1.21 27.67 -6.51
CA CYS A 340 0.15 26.67 -6.76
C CYS A 340 -1.28 27.24 -6.81
N ASN A 341 -1.53 28.44 -6.27
CA ASN A 341 -2.85 29.05 -6.11
C ASN A 341 -3.90 28.16 -5.40
N LEU A 342 -3.45 27.32 -4.45
CA LEU A 342 -4.32 26.47 -3.63
C LEU A 342 -4.60 27.13 -2.28
N GLU A 343 -5.85 27.09 -1.85
CA GLU A 343 -6.27 27.60 -0.54
C GLU A 343 -6.33 26.47 0.50
N PRO A 344 -5.99 26.71 1.78
CA PRO A 344 -6.18 25.74 2.86
C PRO A 344 -7.66 25.33 3.01
N ALA A 345 -7.88 24.09 3.44
CA ALA A 345 -9.23 23.65 3.80
C ALA A 345 -9.79 24.53 4.93
N PRO A 346 -11.09 24.92 4.88
CA PRO A 346 -11.72 25.67 5.96
C PRO A 346 -11.58 24.91 7.28
N GLU A 347 -11.13 25.60 8.33
CA GLU A 347 -11.10 25.01 9.66
C GLU A 347 -12.51 24.50 10.02
N PRO A 348 -12.64 23.29 10.60
CA PRO A 348 -13.93 22.85 11.10
C PRO A 348 -14.41 23.90 12.08
N ASN A 349 -15.56 24.53 11.79
CA ASN A 349 -16.17 25.54 12.65
C ASN A 349 -16.05 25.07 14.09
N HIS A 350 -15.16 25.69 14.88
CA HIS A 350 -15.43 25.80 16.30
C HIS A 350 -16.79 26.45 16.31
N ALA A 351 -17.82 25.72 16.74
CA ALA A 351 -19.09 26.34 17.05
C ALA A 351 -18.72 27.55 17.91
N ALA A 352 -18.83 28.75 17.33
CA ALA A 352 -18.77 29.96 18.13
C ALA A 352 -19.78 29.68 19.25
N PRO A 353 -19.40 29.81 20.53
CA PRO A 353 -20.35 29.59 21.60
C PRO A 353 -21.54 30.46 21.22
N ILE A 354 -22.70 29.83 21.00
CA ILE A 354 -23.94 30.57 20.77
C ILE A 354 -24.08 31.38 22.04
N GLN A 355 -23.67 32.65 22.00
CA GLN A 355 -24.04 33.62 23.00
C GLN A 355 -25.55 33.73 22.83
N LEU A 356 -26.27 32.88 23.54
CA LEU A 356 -27.65 33.14 23.89
C LEU A 356 -27.59 34.48 24.62
N SER A 357 -27.83 35.55 23.89
CA SER A 357 -27.96 36.87 24.47
C SER A 357 -29.04 36.76 25.54
N ALA A 358 -28.80 37.38 26.71
CA ALA A 358 -29.75 37.36 27.82
C ALA A 358 -31.18 37.80 27.39
N GLY A 359 -31.30 38.52 26.27
CA GLY A 359 -32.58 38.88 25.65
C GLY A 359 -33.41 37.70 25.12
N MET A 360 -32.79 36.63 24.61
CA MET A 360 -33.51 35.43 24.15
C MET A 360 -34.05 34.60 25.32
N LEU A 361 -33.32 34.56 26.45
CA LEU A 361 -33.77 33.92 27.68
C LEU A 361 -34.92 34.71 28.32
N LEU A 362 -34.87 36.05 28.27
CA LEU A 362 -35.90 36.93 28.82
C LEU A 362 -37.21 36.85 28.01
N LEU A 363 -37.15 36.71 26.69
CA LEU A 363 -38.35 36.49 25.86
C LEU A 363 -39.02 35.15 26.17
N ALA A 364 -38.24 34.08 26.37
CA ALA A 364 -38.77 32.77 26.72
C ALA A 364 -39.45 32.77 28.10
N LEU A 365 -38.87 33.48 29.08
CA LEU A 365 -39.47 33.68 30.41
C LEU A 365 -40.76 34.53 30.36
N LEU A 366 -40.80 35.57 29.53
CA LEU A 366 -42.00 36.40 29.35
C LEU A 366 -43.15 35.65 28.66
N THR A 367 -42.84 34.72 27.74
CA THR A 367 -43.88 33.85 27.15
C THR A 367 -44.40 32.79 28.11
N PHE A 368 -43.59 32.36 29.09
CA PHE A 368 -44.03 31.41 30.13
C PHE A 368 -44.88 32.06 31.22
N ILE A 369 -44.64 33.34 31.55
CA ILE A 369 -45.43 34.07 32.56
C ILE A 369 -46.82 34.45 32.02
N ASN A 370 -47.01 34.59 30.70
CA ASN A 370 -48.32 34.86 30.09
C ASN A 370 -49.16 33.58 29.85
N LEU A 371 -48.69 32.40 30.26
CA LEU A 371 -49.40 31.12 30.13
C LEU A 371 -49.80 30.47 31.47
N ILE A 372 -49.61 31.17 32.59
CA ILE A 372 -50.14 30.85 33.93
C ILE A 372 -51.06 31.98 34.33
#